data_AF-A0A6N7Z3K2-F1
#
_entry.id   AF-A0A6N7Z3K2-F1
#
_cell.length_a   1.000
_cell.length_b   1.000
_cell.length_c   1.000
_cell.angle_alpha   90.00
_cell.angle_beta   90.00
_cell.angle_gamma   90.00
#
_symmetry.space_group_name_H-M   'P 1'
#
loop_
_entity.id
_entity.type
_entity.pdbx_description
1 polymer ?
#
loop_
_entity_poly.entity_id
_entity_poly.type
_entity_poly.pdbx_seq_one_letter_code
_entity_poly.pdbx_strand_id
1 'polypeptide(L)'
;MDGDGFVECLGGHRHWGRFGAAGVLLADPDRGVLLQRRAWWTHHGSTWALPGGAIDSTESAWQAAAREAEEEAGIPRDAARPLSAWTVDHGGWTYTTVLAQAVRPVEARVMNAESDELRWVPPDNVGGYPLHQDFAAAWPMLRSELGRELLLVVDGANVVGSRPDGWWRDRLGAARRLRDQLALLAGRQFMLDGAGWSWWPKITLVVEGRARHTEPVDNVDVISATRDGDSTIVDTVRTLRAERPDDRVTVVTADRELRKRIEAEGAAHVGPKTLLTALKEERESPNSTTSTR
;
A
#
# COMPACT_ATOMS: atom_id res chain seq x y z
N MET A 1 -1.50 25.03 4.92
CA MET A 1 -1.47 23.96 3.91
C MET A 1 -1.30 24.63 2.57
N ASP A 2 -0.28 24.26 1.78
CA ASP A 2 0.01 24.86 0.47
C ASP A 2 -0.68 24.11 -0.69
N GLY A 3 -1.32 22.98 -0.38
CA GLY A 3 -2.17 22.21 -1.27
C GLY A 3 -3.51 22.87 -1.59
N ASP A 4 -3.95 23.87 -0.83
CA ASP A 4 -5.28 24.47 -1.04
C ASP A 4 -5.38 25.29 -2.34
N GLY A 5 -6.41 24.99 -3.12
CA GLY A 5 -6.76 25.72 -4.33
C GLY A 5 -7.28 24.84 -5.44
N PHE A 6 -7.89 25.49 -6.44
CA PHE A 6 -8.42 24.81 -7.61
C PHE A 6 -7.37 24.66 -8.71
N VAL A 7 -7.35 23.49 -9.34
CA VAL A 7 -6.62 23.22 -10.58
C VAL A 7 -7.58 22.66 -11.63
N GLU A 8 -7.25 22.85 -12.90
CA GLU A 8 -7.97 22.27 -14.02
C GLU A 8 -7.18 21.08 -14.56
N CYS A 9 -7.81 19.92 -14.68
CA CYS A 9 -7.18 18.73 -15.25
C CYS A 9 -7.18 18.78 -16.79
N LEU A 10 -6.45 17.88 -17.46
CA LEU A 10 -6.42 17.79 -18.93
C LEU A 10 -7.82 17.57 -19.56
N GLY A 11 -8.77 17.03 -18.80
CA GLY A 11 -10.17 16.90 -19.23
C GLY A 11 -11.02 18.17 -19.08
N GLY A 12 -10.47 19.28 -18.58
CA GLY A 12 -11.20 20.54 -18.34
C GLY A 12 -12.04 20.56 -17.05
N HIS A 13 -11.94 19.54 -16.20
CA HIS A 13 -12.64 19.52 -14.90
C HIS A 13 -11.83 20.29 -13.85
N ARG A 14 -12.54 20.99 -12.95
CA ARG A 14 -11.93 21.69 -11.82
C ARG A 14 -11.88 20.79 -10.60
N HIS A 15 -10.70 20.63 -10.01
CA HIS A 15 -10.45 19.83 -8.82
C HIS A 15 -9.87 20.71 -7.69
N TRP A 16 -10.22 20.39 -6.44
CA TRP A 16 -9.61 20.99 -5.25
C TRP A 16 -8.35 20.21 -4.85
N GLY A 17 -7.27 20.91 -4.49
CA GLY A 17 -5.98 20.32 -4.13
C GLY A 17 -4.95 20.47 -5.26
N ARG A 18 -4.01 21.41 -5.11
CA ARG A 18 -2.99 21.75 -6.12
C ARG A 18 -2.07 20.59 -6.47
N PHE A 19 -1.82 19.70 -5.51
CA PHE A 19 -0.93 18.56 -5.67
C PHE A 19 -1.70 17.22 -5.68
N GLY A 20 -3.02 17.27 -5.91
CA GLY A 20 -3.91 16.12 -5.75
C GLY A 20 -4.67 16.17 -4.43
N ALA A 21 -5.50 15.15 -4.22
CA ALA A 21 -6.22 14.92 -2.96
C ALA A 21 -6.17 13.44 -2.56
N ALA A 22 -6.34 13.18 -1.27
CA ALA A 22 -6.39 11.82 -0.76
C ALA A 22 -7.45 11.66 0.33
N GLY A 23 -8.04 10.47 0.40
CA GLY A 23 -8.98 10.08 1.46
C GLY A 23 -8.69 8.70 2.00
N VAL A 24 -9.15 8.42 3.22
CA VAL A 24 -8.94 7.13 3.88
C VAL A 24 -10.22 6.31 3.97
N LEU A 25 -10.17 5.09 3.45
CA LEU A 25 -11.15 4.04 3.71
C LEU A 25 -10.65 3.23 4.91
N LEU A 26 -11.03 3.66 6.11
CA LEU A 26 -10.64 2.98 7.34
C LEU A 26 -11.57 1.80 7.63
N ALA A 27 -11.00 0.61 7.69
CA ALA A 27 -11.69 -0.62 8.06
C ALA A 27 -11.38 -1.04 9.51
N ASP A 28 -12.41 -1.49 10.21
CA ASP A 28 -12.37 -2.09 11.53
C ASP A 28 -12.99 -3.50 11.41
N PRO A 29 -12.30 -4.56 11.86
CA PRO A 29 -12.78 -5.94 11.69
C PRO A 29 -14.17 -6.22 12.27
N ASP A 30 -14.54 -5.52 13.35
CA ASP A 30 -15.78 -5.75 14.07
C ASP A 30 -16.92 -4.83 13.60
N ARG A 31 -16.57 -3.62 13.14
CA ARG A 31 -17.55 -2.55 12.86
C ARG A 31 -17.78 -2.27 11.37
N GLY A 32 -16.86 -2.69 10.50
CA GLY A 32 -16.91 -2.43 9.05
C GLY A 32 -16.06 -1.22 8.66
N VAL A 33 -16.54 -0.39 7.73
CA VAL A 33 -15.80 0.78 7.22
C VAL A 33 -16.39 2.08 7.75
N LEU A 34 -15.53 3.06 8.01
CA LEU A 34 -15.96 4.39 8.45
C LEU A 34 -16.39 5.25 7.25
N LEU A 35 -17.61 5.75 7.28
CA LEU A 35 -18.14 6.73 6.33
C LEU A 35 -18.42 8.06 7.04
N GLN A 36 -18.27 9.14 6.27
CA GLN A 36 -18.55 10.52 6.68
C GLN A 36 -19.65 11.10 5.81
N ARG A 37 -20.71 11.62 6.44
CA ARG A 37 -21.77 12.34 5.76
C ARG A 37 -21.36 13.81 5.64
N ARG A 38 -21.22 14.27 4.40
CA ARG A 38 -20.86 15.65 4.09
C ARG A 38 -22.00 16.59 4.43
N ALA A 39 -21.70 17.73 5.04
CA ALA A 39 -22.69 18.73 5.40
C ALA A 39 -23.49 19.21 4.19
N TRP A 40 -24.79 19.47 4.38
CA TRP A 40 -25.72 19.75 3.27
C TRP A 40 -25.34 20.97 2.41
N TRP A 41 -24.58 21.93 2.95
CA TRP A 41 -24.13 23.13 2.23
C TRP A 41 -22.83 22.95 1.42
N THR A 42 -22.20 21.78 1.49
CA THR A 42 -20.98 21.49 0.72
C THR A 42 -21.32 21.11 -0.72
N HIS A 43 -20.35 21.21 -1.65
CA HIS A 43 -20.49 20.61 -2.97
C HIS A 43 -20.78 19.10 -2.83
N HIS A 44 -21.91 18.65 -3.39
CA HIS A 44 -22.52 17.32 -3.20
C HIS A 44 -22.90 16.98 -1.73
N GLY A 45 -23.38 17.95 -0.95
CA GLY A 45 -23.83 17.76 0.43
C GLY A 45 -24.93 16.69 0.60
N SER A 46 -25.10 16.20 1.84
CA SER A 46 -25.97 15.06 2.20
C SER A 46 -25.58 13.71 1.60
N THR A 47 -24.43 13.61 0.92
CA THR A 47 -23.85 12.34 0.47
C THR A 47 -22.83 11.80 1.46
N TRP A 48 -22.60 10.49 1.42
CA TRP A 48 -21.58 9.80 2.21
C TRP A 48 -20.31 9.60 1.41
N ALA A 49 -19.18 9.93 2.01
CA ALA A 49 -17.84 9.82 1.43
C ALA A 49 -16.85 9.36 2.50
N LEU A 50 -15.57 9.41 2.15
CA LEU A 50 -14.44 9.13 3.04
C LEU A 50 -13.90 10.45 3.61
N PRO A 51 -13.38 10.46 4.84
CA PRO A 51 -12.54 11.55 5.32
C PRO A 51 -11.36 11.76 4.38
N GLY A 52 -11.07 13.02 4.02
CA GLY A 52 -10.04 13.31 3.03
C GLY A 52 -10.05 14.73 2.50
N GLY A 53 -8.95 15.11 1.85
CA GLY A 53 -8.71 16.49 1.44
C GLY A 53 -7.44 16.66 0.61
N ALA A 54 -7.00 17.92 0.47
CA ALA A 54 -5.89 18.29 -0.39
C ALA A 54 -4.55 17.74 0.12
N ILE A 55 -3.68 17.33 -0.80
CA ILE A 55 -2.30 16.94 -0.49
C ILE A 55 -1.42 18.21 -0.51
N ASP A 56 -0.62 18.41 0.53
CA ASP A 56 0.43 19.45 0.56
C ASP A 56 1.69 19.01 -0.22
N SER A 57 2.52 19.96 -0.68
CA SER A 57 3.66 19.68 -1.57
C SER A 57 4.73 18.74 -1.01
N THR A 58 4.73 18.52 0.31
CA THR A 58 5.69 17.67 1.03
C THR A 58 5.05 16.41 1.60
N GLU A 59 3.73 16.24 1.46
CA GLU A 59 2.98 15.10 1.97
C GLU A 59 2.90 13.99 0.92
N SER A 60 3.00 12.74 1.38
CA SER A 60 2.47 11.60 0.63
C SER A 60 0.95 11.55 0.73
N ALA A 61 0.30 10.83 -0.20
CA ALA A 61 -1.15 10.61 -0.15
C ALA A 61 -1.62 9.99 1.19
N TRP A 62 -0.83 9.10 1.79
CA TRP A 62 -1.13 8.55 3.12
C TRP A 62 -1.04 9.60 4.22
N GLN A 63 -0.02 10.46 4.22
CA GLN A 63 0.13 11.51 5.23
C GLN A 63 -1.02 12.51 5.18
N ALA A 64 -1.44 12.90 3.97
CA ALA A 64 -2.60 13.77 3.76
C ALA A 64 -3.90 13.07 4.22
N ALA A 65 -4.18 11.84 3.76
CA ALA A 65 -5.38 11.12 4.16
C ALA A 65 -5.46 10.89 5.69
N ALA A 66 -4.33 10.59 6.35
CA ALA A 66 -4.28 10.42 7.80
C ALA A 66 -4.43 11.75 8.55
N ARG A 67 -3.95 12.88 7.99
CA ARG A 67 -4.17 14.22 8.53
C ARG A 67 -5.64 14.57 8.52
N GLU A 68 -6.27 14.42 7.36
CA GLU A 68 -7.67 14.74 7.19
C GLU A 68 -8.53 13.85 8.08
N ALA A 69 -8.22 12.57 8.20
CA ALA A 69 -8.90 11.67 9.14
C ALA A 69 -8.80 12.12 10.61
N GLU A 70 -7.66 12.67 11.01
CA GLU A 70 -7.46 13.23 12.36
C GLU A 70 -8.26 14.52 12.53
N GLU A 71 -8.20 15.43 11.56
CA GLU A 71 -8.82 16.75 11.59
C GLU A 71 -10.35 16.72 11.44
N GLU A 72 -10.89 15.81 10.62
CA GLU A 72 -12.31 15.72 10.30
C GLU A 72 -13.05 14.71 11.19
N ALA A 73 -12.39 13.60 11.51
CA ALA A 73 -13.01 12.44 12.15
C ALA A 73 -12.39 12.06 13.50
N GLY A 74 -11.40 12.83 13.99
CA GLY A 74 -10.76 12.60 15.28
C GLY A 74 -9.97 11.29 15.36
N ILE A 75 -9.56 10.75 14.22
CA ILE A 75 -8.85 9.47 14.13
C ILE A 75 -7.35 9.71 14.31
N PRO A 76 -6.72 9.21 15.40
CA PRO A 76 -5.29 9.37 15.58
C PRO A 76 -4.54 8.66 14.45
N ARG A 77 -3.52 9.31 13.89
CA ARG A 77 -2.75 8.79 12.75
C ARG A 77 -2.13 7.41 13.00
N ASP A 78 -1.68 7.18 14.24
CA ASP A 78 -1.07 5.93 14.68
C ASP A 78 -2.10 4.84 15.07
N ALA A 79 -3.40 5.16 15.01
CA ALA A 79 -4.48 4.18 15.17
C ALA A 79 -4.84 3.47 13.86
N ALA A 80 -4.26 3.88 12.72
CA ALA A 80 -4.52 3.32 11.41
C ALA A 80 -3.21 2.89 10.71
N ARG A 81 -3.26 1.75 10.03
CA ARG A 81 -2.14 1.23 9.23
C ARG A 81 -2.58 1.09 7.76
N PRO A 82 -1.87 1.72 6.81
CA PRO A 82 -2.21 1.60 5.39
C PRO A 82 -1.86 0.19 4.88
N LEU A 83 -2.72 -0.36 4.02
CA LEU A 83 -2.52 -1.67 3.38
C LEU A 83 -2.29 -1.50 1.88
N SER A 84 -3.15 -0.70 1.25
CA SER A 84 -3.13 -0.43 -0.19
C SER A 84 -3.69 0.94 -0.49
N ALA A 85 -3.46 1.41 -1.71
CA ALA A 85 -4.04 2.65 -2.20
C ALA A 85 -4.37 2.51 -3.68
N TRP A 86 -5.52 3.07 -4.05
CA TRP A 86 -5.99 3.17 -5.43
C TRP A 86 -5.99 4.63 -5.87
N THR A 87 -5.31 4.91 -6.98
CA THR A 87 -5.14 6.27 -7.50
C THR A 87 -5.83 6.41 -8.85
N VAL A 88 -6.67 7.44 -8.97
CA VAL A 88 -7.28 7.88 -10.23
C VAL A 88 -6.52 9.08 -10.74
N ASP A 89 -6.04 9.00 -11.99
CA ASP A 89 -5.38 10.10 -12.68
C ASP A 89 -6.34 10.77 -13.66
N HIS A 90 -6.53 12.08 -13.49
CA HIS A 90 -7.34 12.93 -14.36
C HIS A 90 -6.49 13.68 -15.41
N GLY A 91 -5.21 13.32 -15.55
CA GLY A 91 -4.26 13.98 -16.42
C GLY A 91 -3.83 15.31 -15.83
N GLY A 92 -2.97 15.28 -14.81
CA GLY A 92 -2.44 16.48 -14.14
C GLY A 92 -3.06 16.78 -12.77
N TRP A 93 -4.03 15.97 -12.33
CA TRP A 93 -4.52 15.92 -10.96
C TRP A 93 -4.88 14.48 -10.60
N THR A 94 -4.61 14.08 -9.37
CA THR A 94 -4.90 12.71 -8.91
C THR A 94 -5.75 12.72 -7.64
N TYR A 95 -6.62 11.72 -7.52
CA TYR A 95 -7.28 11.36 -6.26
C TYR A 95 -6.79 10.00 -5.81
N THR A 96 -6.32 9.89 -4.57
CA THR A 96 -5.85 8.62 -3.99
C THR A 96 -6.74 8.19 -2.83
N THR A 97 -7.38 7.03 -2.96
CA THR A 97 -8.08 6.38 -1.85
C THR A 97 -7.13 5.40 -1.16
N VAL A 98 -6.78 5.67 0.10
CA VAL A 98 -5.94 4.78 0.91
C VAL A 98 -6.83 3.82 1.70
N LEU A 99 -6.67 2.52 1.50
CA LEU A 99 -7.31 1.49 2.30
C LEU A 99 -6.43 1.23 3.52
N ALA A 100 -6.99 1.50 4.70
CA ALA A 100 -6.27 1.34 5.97
C ALA A 100 -7.07 0.46 6.93
N GLN A 101 -6.35 -0.19 7.85
CA GLN A 101 -6.94 -0.97 8.92
C GLN A 101 -6.70 -0.28 10.26
N ALA A 102 -7.73 -0.23 11.10
CA ALA A 102 -7.59 0.20 12.49
C ALA A 102 -6.74 -0.84 13.26
N VAL A 103 -5.64 -0.40 13.88
CA VAL A 103 -4.74 -1.28 14.66
C VAL A 103 -5.12 -1.36 16.14
N ARG A 104 -6.06 -0.52 16.56
CA ARG A 104 -6.66 -0.47 17.90
C ARG A 104 -8.05 0.17 17.80
N PRO A 105 -8.90 0.05 18.84
CA PRO A 105 -10.22 0.68 18.84
C PRO A 105 -10.12 2.19 18.56
N VAL A 106 -10.93 2.67 17.62
CA VAL A 106 -11.02 4.08 17.22
C VAL A 106 -12.38 4.65 17.62
N GLU A 107 -12.40 5.72 18.40
CA GLU A 107 -13.58 6.53 18.66
C GLU A 107 -13.67 7.68 17.66
N ALA A 108 -14.31 7.43 16.52
CA ALA A 108 -14.52 8.46 15.51
C ALA A 108 -15.51 9.52 16.00
N ARG A 109 -15.17 10.80 15.83
CA ARG A 109 -16.00 11.94 16.26
C ARG A 109 -16.01 12.99 15.17
N VAL A 110 -17.16 13.62 14.94
CA VAL A 110 -17.26 14.77 14.03
C VAL A 110 -16.47 15.92 14.65
N MET A 111 -15.39 16.34 14.00
CA MET A 111 -14.48 17.37 14.51
C MET A 111 -14.62 18.71 13.78
N ASN A 112 -15.21 18.73 12.59
CA ASN A 112 -15.42 19.94 11.79
C ASN A 112 -16.90 20.15 11.46
N ALA A 113 -17.27 21.40 11.15
CA ALA A 113 -18.63 21.75 10.74
C ALA A 113 -18.99 21.20 9.35
N GLU A 114 -18.00 20.81 8.55
CA GLU A 114 -18.18 20.31 7.19
C GLU A 114 -18.71 18.85 7.13
N SER A 115 -18.81 18.21 8.29
CA SER A 115 -19.34 16.85 8.45
C SER A 115 -20.56 16.85 9.36
N ASP A 116 -21.65 16.21 8.92
CA ASP A 116 -22.87 16.11 9.70
C ASP A 116 -22.92 14.84 10.57
N GLU A 117 -22.25 13.77 10.13
CA GLU A 117 -22.34 12.45 10.77
C GLU A 117 -21.14 11.57 10.40
N LEU A 118 -20.69 10.73 11.34
CA LEU A 118 -19.77 9.62 11.09
C LEU A 118 -20.45 8.31 11.42
N ARG A 119 -20.20 7.27 10.62
CA ARG A 119 -20.82 5.95 10.83
C ARG A 119 -19.91 4.83 10.39
N TRP A 120 -19.77 3.82 11.25
CA TRP A 120 -19.24 2.51 10.87
C TRP A 120 -20.32 1.70 10.17
N VAL A 121 -20.03 1.23 8.96
CA VAL A 121 -20.99 0.54 8.10
C VAL A 121 -20.38 -0.79 7.63
N PRO A 122 -21.09 -1.93 7.81
CA PRO A 122 -20.66 -3.18 7.19
C PRO A 122 -20.46 -3.00 5.68
N PRO A 123 -19.36 -3.50 5.07
CA PRO A 123 -19.07 -3.27 3.66
C PRO A 123 -20.24 -3.61 2.73
N ASP A 124 -20.95 -4.69 3.01
CA ASP A 124 -22.08 -5.16 2.20
C ASP A 124 -23.25 -4.16 2.16
N ASN A 125 -23.36 -3.29 3.17
CA ASN A 125 -24.42 -2.30 3.30
C ASN A 125 -24.05 -0.92 2.71
N VAL A 126 -22.77 -0.67 2.40
CA VAL A 126 -22.29 0.64 1.96
C VAL A 126 -22.98 1.10 0.67
N GLY A 127 -23.22 0.19 -0.27
CA GLY A 127 -23.91 0.50 -1.53
C GLY A 127 -25.37 0.94 -1.38
N GLY A 128 -25.97 0.80 -0.19
CA GLY A 128 -27.32 1.29 0.11
C GLY A 128 -27.38 2.74 0.60
N TYR A 129 -26.25 3.39 0.83
CA TYR A 129 -26.19 4.79 1.26
C TYR A 129 -26.16 5.74 0.04
N PRO A 130 -26.61 7.00 0.18
CA PRO A 130 -26.45 8.00 -0.86
C PRO A 130 -24.98 8.43 -0.93
N LEU A 131 -24.16 7.67 -1.65
CA LEU A 131 -22.71 7.89 -1.76
C LEU A 131 -22.38 9.07 -2.67
N HIS A 132 -21.25 9.74 -2.41
CA HIS A 132 -20.66 10.67 -3.38
C HIS A 132 -20.41 9.94 -4.70
N GLN A 133 -20.69 10.58 -5.85
CA GLN A 133 -20.71 9.93 -7.16
C GLN A 133 -19.42 9.14 -7.46
N ASP A 134 -18.26 9.77 -7.28
CA ASP A 134 -16.97 9.13 -7.57
C ASP A 134 -16.66 7.99 -6.59
N PHE A 135 -17.07 8.13 -5.33
CA PHE A 135 -16.92 7.06 -4.34
C PHE A 135 -17.85 5.88 -4.67
N ALA A 136 -19.09 6.15 -5.08
CA ALA A 136 -20.04 5.14 -5.52
C ALA A 136 -19.50 4.33 -6.71
N ALA A 137 -18.89 5.01 -7.69
CA ALA A 137 -18.27 4.38 -8.85
C ALA A 137 -17.06 3.52 -8.47
N ALA A 138 -16.24 3.97 -7.51
CA ALA A 138 -15.07 3.24 -7.03
C ALA A 138 -15.40 2.08 -6.08
N TRP A 139 -16.53 2.15 -5.37
CA TRP A 139 -16.85 1.27 -4.26
C TRP A 139 -16.74 -0.24 -4.55
N PRO A 140 -17.26 -0.78 -5.67
CA PRO A 140 -17.15 -2.22 -5.94
C PRO A 140 -15.70 -2.73 -5.98
N MET A 141 -14.80 -1.92 -6.53
CA MET A 141 -13.37 -2.24 -6.63
C MET A 141 -12.65 -2.04 -5.29
N LEU A 142 -12.94 -0.94 -4.58
CA LEU A 142 -12.37 -0.70 -3.25
C LEU A 142 -12.76 -1.84 -2.30
N ARG A 143 -14.03 -2.26 -2.34
CA ARG A 143 -14.56 -3.37 -1.55
C ARG A 143 -13.85 -4.69 -1.83
N SER A 144 -13.48 -4.98 -3.09
CA SER A 144 -12.82 -6.25 -3.42
C SER A 144 -11.42 -6.35 -2.81
N GLU A 145 -10.77 -5.23 -2.51
CA GLU A 145 -9.43 -5.17 -1.92
C GLU A 145 -9.43 -4.84 -0.41
N LEU A 146 -10.60 -4.68 0.21
CA LEU A 146 -10.70 -4.37 1.64
C LEU A 146 -10.04 -5.45 2.50
N GLY A 147 -9.14 -5.01 3.38
CA GLY A 147 -8.45 -5.87 4.34
C GLY A 147 -7.37 -6.78 3.73
N ARG A 148 -7.21 -6.79 2.40
CA ARG A 148 -6.17 -7.58 1.73
C ARG A 148 -4.80 -6.94 1.90
N GLU A 149 -3.80 -7.77 2.07
CA GLU A 149 -2.40 -7.37 2.12
C GLU A 149 -1.62 -7.90 0.91
N LEU A 150 -0.52 -7.22 0.58
CA LEU A 150 0.48 -7.74 -0.36
C LEU A 150 1.56 -8.48 0.42
N LEU A 151 1.68 -9.78 0.16
CA LEU A 151 2.73 -10.65 0.68
C LEU A 151 3.77 -10.87 -0.43
N LEU A 152 4.91 -10.20 -0.32
CA LEU A 152 5.97 -10.20 -1.32
C LEU A 152 7.07 -11.19 -0.92
N VAL A 153 7.17 -12.31 -1.64
CA VAL A 153 8.23 -13.31 -1.46
C VAL A 153 9.36 -13.02 -2.44
N VAL A 154 10.55 -12.71 -1.95
CA VAL A 154 11.69 -12.29 -2.76
C VAL A 154 12.69 -13.43 -2.88
N ASP A 155 12.95 -13.85 -4.11
CA ASP A 155 14.05 -14.77 -4.43
C ASP A 155 15.39 -14.02 -4.33
N GLY A 156 16.05 -14.15 -3.17
CA GLY A 156 17.26 -13.39 -2.88
C GLY A 156 18.41 -13.70 -3.85
N ALA A 157 18.58 -14.96 -4.22
CA ALA A 157 19.65 -15.36 -5.14
C ALA A 157 19.40 -14.82 -6.55
N ASN A 158 18.17 -14.91 -7.04
CA ASN A 158 17.80 -14.40 -8.37
C ASN A 158 17.87 -12.87 -8.46
N VAL A 159 17.36 -12.16 -7.45
CA VAL A 159 17.39 -10.69 -7.43
C VAL A 159 18.83 -10.17 -7.34
N VAL A 160 19.65 -10.70 -6.42
CA VAL A 160 21.07 -10.35 -6.34
C VAL A 160 21.80 -10.69 -7.64
N GLY A 161 21.55 -11.89 -8.18
CA GLY A 161 22.16 -12.37 -9.41
C GLY A 161 21.79 -11.56 -10.67
N SER A 162 20.69 -10.81 -10.62
CA SER A 162 20.24 -9.96 -11.75
C SER A 162 21.08 -8.69 -11.95
N ARG A 163 22.02 -8.38 -11.05
CA ARG A 163 22.89 -7.20 -11.11
C ARG A 163 24.37 -7.58 -11.26
N PRO A 164 25.13 -6.91 -12.15
CA PRO A 164 26.56 -7.12 -12.29
C PRO A 164 27.36 -6.27 -11.28
N ASP A 165 27.12 -6.47 -9.99
CA ASP A 165 27.67 -5.62 -8.91
C ASP A 165 28.81 -6.28 -8.11
N GLY A 166 29.32 -7.42 -8.56
CA GLY A 166 30.39 -8.15 -7.86
C GLY A 166 29.91 -9.07 -6.73
N TRP A 167 28.60 -9.31 -6.58
CA TRP A 167 28.01 -10.12 -5.50
C TRP A 167 28.67 -11.49 -5.27
N TRP A 168 29.27 -12.10 -6.31
CA TRP A 168 29.91 -13.41 -6.20
C TRP A 168 31.09 -13.43 -5.21
N ARG A 169 31.71 -12.27 -4.96
CA ARG A 169 32.82 -12.12 -4.00
C ARG A 169 32.34 -12.12 -2.54
N ASP A 170 31.14 -11.59 -2.29
CA ASP A 170 30.54 -11.48 -0.96
C ASP A 170 29.01 -11.66 -1.06
N ARG A 171 28.59 -12.93 -1.07
CA ARG A 171 27.17 -13.29 -1.21
C ARG A 171 26.35 -12.89 0.02
N LEU A 172 26.93 -13.01 1.22
CA LEU A 172 26.24 -12.65 2.45
C LEU A 172 26.02 -11.14 2.55
N GLY A 173 27.05 -10.33 2.25
CA GLY A 173 26.90 -8.88 2.23
C GLY A 173 25.94 -8.41 1.12
N ALA A 174 25.93 -9.06 -0.04
CA ALA A 174 24.94 -8.74 -1.08
C ALA A 174 23.50 -9.00 -0.63
N ALA A 175 23.23 -10.14 0.02
CA ALA A 175 21.91 -10.45 0.57
C ALA A 175 21.50 -9.49 1.69
N ARG A 176 22.42 -9.13 2.61
CA ARG A 176 22.18 -8.12 3.65
C ARG A 176 21.83 -6.75 3.08
N ARG A 177 22.57 -6.28 2.07
CA ARG A 177 22.24 -5.01 1.38
C ARG A 177 20.87 -5.04 0.73
N LEU A 178 20.50 -6.15 0.07
CA LEU A 178 19.16 -6.31 -0.50
C LEU A 178 18.09 -6.27 0.60
N ARG A 179 18.27 -7.01 1.69
CA ARG A 179 17.36 -7.00 2.85
C ARG A 179 17.16 -5.58 3.41
N ASP A 180 18.23 -4.82 3.59
CA ASP A 180 18.15 -3.47 4.16
C ASP A 180 17.39 -2.52 3.21
N GLN A 181 17.58 -2.67 1.88
CA GLN A 181 16.78 -1.95 0.89
C GLN A 181 15.30 -2.36 0.91
N LEU A 182 15.01 -3.65 1.12
CA LEU A 182 13.64 -4.13 1.26
C LEU A 182 12.95 -3.59 2.51
N ALA A 183 13.68 -3.40 3.61
CA ALA A 183 13.11 -2.82 4.84
C ALA A 183 12.63 -1.39 4.62
N LEU A 184 13.36 -0.60 3.83
CA LEU A 184 12.94 0.75 3.41
C LEU A 184 11.72 0.70 2.48
N LEU A 185 11.62 -0.33 1.63
CA LEU A 185 10.47 -0.55 0.76
C LEU A 185 9.19 -0.93 1.52
N ALA A 186 9.28 -1.73 2.57
CA ALA A 186 8.11 -2.18 3.33
C ALA A 186 7.34 -1.02 3.99
N GLY A 187 8.05 0.04 4.38
CA GLY A 187 7.46 1.24 5.00
C GLY A 187 6.74 2.18 4.02
N ARG A 188 6.67 1.86 2.72
CA ARG A 188 6.17 2.77 1.70
C ARG A 188 5.28 2.09 0.67
N GLN A 189 4.58 2.93 -0.07
CA GLN A 189 3.72 2.58 -1.19
C GLN A 189 4.55 1.97 -2.34
N PHE A 190 4.23 0.75 -2.73
CA PHE A 190 4.87 -0.04 -3.78
C PHE A 190 3.86 -0.42 -4.86
N MET A 191 4.15 -0.05 -6.10
CA MET A 191 3.34 -0.43 -7.26
C MET A 191 3.85 -1.75 -7.85
N LEU A 192 2.98 -2.75 -7.91
CA LEU A 192 3.26 -4.01 -8.59
C LEU A 192 3.14 -3.89 -10.12
N ASP A 193 2.16 -3.11 -10.55
CA ASP A 193 1.77 -2.90 -11.94
C ASP A 193 1.29 -1.46 -12.16
N GLY A 194 0.84 -1.17 -13.39
CA GLY A 194 0.28 0.12 -13.78
C GLY A 194 -1.23 0.26 -13.60
N ALA A 195 -1.89 -0.63 -12.84
CA ALA A 195 -3.35 -0.67 -12.74
C ALA A 195 -3.95 0.33 -11.71
N GLY A 196 -3.17 1.35 -11.33
CA GLY A 196 -3.57 2.36 -10.34
C GLY A 196 -3.53 1.87 -8.89
N TRP A 197 -3.17 0.61 -8.66
CA TRP A 197 -3.03 0.03 -7.32
C TRP A 197 -1.60 0.06 -6.82
N SER A 198 -1.48 0.28 -5.53
CA SER A 198 -0.23 0.31 -4.81
C SER A 198 -0.42 -0.22 -3.40
N TRP A 199 0.66 -0.69 -2.79
CA TRP A 199 0.60 -1.56 -1.61
C TRP A 199 1.69 -1.22 -0.62
N TRP A 200 1.43 -1.42 0.67
CA TRP A 200 2.47 -1.50 1.70
C TRP A 200 2.77 -2.97 1.95
N PRO A 201 3.85 -3.52 1.34
CA PRO A 201 4.05 -4.97 1.31
C PRO A 201 4.57 -5.49 2.64
N LYS A 202 4.12 -6.69 3.02
CA LYS A 202 4.85 -7.57 3.95
C LYS A 202 5.85 -8.38 3.14
N ILE A 203 7.12 -8.34 3.54
CA ILE A 203 8.20 -8.88 2.72
C ILE A 203 8.85 -10.08 3.41
N THR A 204 8.99 -11.17 2.65
CA THR A 204 9.78 -12.34 3.03
C THR A 204 10.92 -12.53 2.03
N LEU A 205 12.16 -12.45 2.48
CA LEU A 205 13.35 -12.70 1.67
C LEU A 205 13.81 -14.15 1.84
N VAL A 206 13.82 -14.92 0.75
CA VAL A 206 14.39 -16.28 0.75
C VAL A 206 15.86 -16.21 0.36
N VAL A 207 16.73 -16.75 1.21
CA VAL A 207 18.18 -16.82 0.99
C VAL A 207 18.66 -18.27 0.99
N GLU A 208 19.72 -18.55 0.26
CA GLU A 208 20.29 -19.90 0.16
C GLU A 208 21.82 -19.91 0.18
N GLY A 209 22.40 -21.11 0.32
CA GLY A 209 23.84 -21.34 0.22
C GLY A 209 24.66 -20.45 1.16
N ARG A 210 25.64 -19.73 0.61
CA ARG A 210 26.53 -18.85 1.40
C ARG A 210 25.84 -17.61 1.99
N ALA A 211 24.59 -17.31 1.59
CA ALA A 211 23.81 -16.21 2.13
C ALA A 211 22.86 -16.63 3.28
N ARG A 212 22.80 -17.92 3.65
CA ARG A 212 21.89 -18.48 4.67
C ARG A 212 22.00 -17.90 6.10
N HIS A 213 23.02 -17.07 6.35
CA HIS A 213 23.24 -16.39 7.63
C HIS A 213 22.79 -14.92 7.58
N THR A 214 21.96 -14.57 6.60
CA THR A 214 21.27 -13.28 6.57
C THR A 214 20.22 -13.29 7.65
N GLU A 215 20.31 -12.35 8.59
CA GLU A 215 19.37 -12.22 9.72
C GLU A 215 18.16 -11.39 9.27
N PRO A 216 16.98 -11.56 9.89
CA PRO A 216 15.84 -10.66 9.67
C PRO A 216 16.11 -9.25 10.22
N VAL A 217 15.29 -8.30 9.79
CA VAL A 217 15.22 -6.92 10.32
C VAL A 217 13.75 -6.51 10.41
N ASP A 218 13.47 -5.39 11.07
CA ASP A 218 12.11 -4.85 11.14
C ASP A 218 11.50 -4.73 9.73
N ASN A 219 10.27 -5.24 9.58
CA ASN A 219 9.49 -5.27 8.33
C ASN A 219 10.00 -6.21 7.22
N VAL A 220 11.05 -7.00 7.45
CA VAL A 220 11.53 -8.03 6.49
C VAL A 220 11.85 -9.33 7.20
N ASP A 221 11.00 -10.34 6.97
CA ASP A 221 11.28 -11.71 7.36
C ASP A 221 12.34 -12.33 6.44
N VAL A 222 13.19 -13.20 6.98
CA VAL A 222 14.21 -13.91 6.20
C VAL A 222 14.08 -15.40 6.43
N ILE A 223 13.92 -16.15 5.33
CA ILE A 223 13.88 -17.62 5.35
C ILE A 223 15.16 -18.16 4.70
N SER A 224 15.93 -18.93 5.47
CA SER A 224 17.10 -19.63 4.97
C SER A 224 16.72 -21.00 4.43
N ALA A 225 16.84 -21.16 3.11
CA ALA A 225 16.56 -22.42 2.42
C ALA A 225 17.48 -23.54 2.93
N THR A 226 16.87 -24.64 3.35
CA THR A 226 17.59 -25.84 3.85
C THR A 226 18.12 -26.71 2.73
N ARG A 227 17.39 -26.77 1.59
CA ARG A 227 17.74 -27.56 0.40
C ARG A 227 18.12 -26.65 -0.77
N ASP A 228 17.14 -25.90 -1.26
CA ASP A 228 17.23 -25.00 -2.41
C ASP A 228 16.22 -23.87 -2.27
N GLY A 229 16.55 -22.70 -2.84
CA GLY A 229 15.69 -21.51 -2.81
C GLY A 229 14.32 -21.74 -3.44
N ASP A 230 14.28 -22.34 -4.63
CA ASP A 230 13.04 -22.56 -5.39
C ASP A 230 11.99 -23.36 -4.62
N SER A 231 12.38 -24.49 -4.05
CA SER A 231 11.47 -25.33 -3.27
C SER A 231 11.03 -24.64 -1.99
N THR A 232 11.93 -23.90 -1.35
CA THR A 232 11.60 -23.09 -0.16
C THR A 232 10.59 -21.99 -0.50
N ILE A 233 10.72 -21.34 -1.65
CA ILE A 233 9.77 -20.34 -2.13
C ILE A 233 8.41 -20.97 -2.39
N VAL A 234 8.34 -22.12 -3.07
CA VAL A 234 7.08 -22.83 -3.33
C VAL A 234 6.39 -23.22 -2.01
N ASP A 235 7.14 -23.77 -1.05
CA ASP A 235 6.60 -24.16 0.26
C ASP A 235 6.12 -22.93 1.06
N THR A 236 6.84 -21.81 0.96
CA THR A 236 6.44 -20.52 1.57
C THR A 236 5.13 -20.02 0.95
N VAL A 237 5.04 -20.00 -0.38
CA VAL A 237 3.81 -19.60 -1.10
C VAL A 237 2.63 -20.47 -0.68
N ARG A 238 2.80 -21.79 -0.63
CA ARG A 238 1.74 -22.71 -0.22
C ARG A 238 1.25 -22.42 1.20
N THR A 239 2.18 -22.15 2.12
CA THR A 239 1.87 -21.79 3.51
C THR A 239 1.07 -20.49 3.56
N LEU A 240 1.55 -19.43 2.89
CA LEU A 240 0.87 -18.14 2.88
C LEU A 240 -0.53 -18.23 2.26
N ARG A 241 -0.71 -18.99 1.18
CA ARG A 241 -2.03 -19.20 0.56
C ARG A 241 -3.00 -19.98 1.45
N ALA A 242 -2.50 -20.89 2.27
CA ALA A 242 -3.32 -21.63 3.23
C ALA A 242 -3.75 -20.77 4.42
N GLU A 243 -2.84 -19.95 4.96
CA GLU A 243 -3.09 -19.12 6.14
C GLU A 243 -3.82 -17.80 5.80
N ARG A 244 -3.60 -17.28 4.59
CA ARG A 244 -4.05 -15.95 4.14
C ARG A 244 -4.67 -16.04 2.73
N PRO A 245 -5.79 -16.77 2.56
CA PRO A 245 -6.35 -17.10 1.24
C PRO A 245 -6.79 -15.87 0.42
N ASP A 246 -7.14 -14.77 1.09
CA ASP A 246 -7.56 -13.52 0.44
C ASP A 246 -6.40 -12.57 0.13
N ASP A 247 -5.22 -12.78 0.73
CA ASP A 247 -4.09 -11.88 0.49
C ASP A 247 -3.41 -12.15 -0.85
N ARG A 248 -2.81 -11.09 -1.38
CA ARG A 248 -2.08 -11.13 -2.65
C ARG A 248 -0.68 -11.66 -2.40
N VAL A 249 -0.41 -12.91 -2.79
CA VAL A 249 0.93 -13.48 -2.74
C VAL A 249 1.63 -13.23 -4.07
N THR A 250 2.74 -12.49 -4.05
CA THR A 250 3.55 -12.21 -5.24
C THR A 250 5.00 -12.64 -5.04
N VAL A 251 5.55 -13.40 -5.98
CA VAL A 251 6.95 -13.81 -5.97
C VAL A 251 7.79 -12.92 -6.89
N VAL A 252 8.91 -12.38 -6.39
CA VAL A 252 9.89 -11.65 -7.20
C VAL A 252 10.95 -12.63 -7.70
N THR A 253 10.88 -13.02 -8.97
CA THR A 253 11.90 -13.89 -9.61
C THR A 253 11.91 -13.77 -11.13
N ALA A 254 13.07 -13.97 -11.74
CA ALA A 254 13.26 -14.12 -13.18
C ALA A 254 13.25 -15.60 -13.64
N ASP A 255 13.26 -16.56 -12.72
CA ASP A 255 13.31 -17.98 -13.06
C ASP A 255 11.98 -18.45 -13.67
N ARG A 256 12.04 -19.02 -14.88
CA ARG A 256 10.85 -19.43 -15.63
C ARG A 256 10.20 -20.69 -15.08
N GLU A 257 10.98 -21.59 -14.50
CA GLU A 257 10.45 -22.83 -13.96
C GLU A 257 9.82 -22.58 -12.59
N LEU A 258 10.47 -21.78 -11.74
CA LEU A 258 9.89 -21.35 -10.47
C LEU A 258 8.56 -20.60 -10.67
N ARG A 259 8.46 -19.73 -11.69
CA ARG A 259 7.20 -19.02 -12.03
C ARG A 259 6.04 -19.98 -12.28
N LYS A 260 6.24 -21.02 -13.08
CA LYS A 260 5.19 -22.02 -13.34
C LYS A 260 4.77 -22.73 -12.06
N ARG A 261 5.74 -23.06 -11.19
CA ARG A 261 5.48 -23.77 -9.93
C ARG A 261 4.67 -22.92 -8.97
N ILE A 262 4.99 -21.63 -8.81
CA ILE A 262 4.25 -20.73 -7.89
C ILE A 262 2.88 -20.33 -8.46
N GLU A 263 2.73 -20.25 -9.79
CA GLU A 263 1.44 -20.02 -10.44
C GLU A 263 0.47 -21.18 -10.19
N ALA A 264 0.97 -22.41 -10.19
CA ALA A 264 0.19 -23.60 -9.82
C ALA A 264 -0.31 -23.57 -8.36
N GLU A 265 0.39 -22.86 -7.47
CA GLU A 265 -0.03 -22.63 -6.08
C GLU A 265 -0.91 -21.37 -5.93
N GLY A 266 -1.22 -20.66 -7.03
CA GLY A 266 -2.09 -19.49 -7.04
C GLY A 266 -1.41 -18.17 -6.66
N ALA A 267 -0.08 -18.08 -6.74
CA ALA A 267 0.64 -16.82 -6.56
C ALA A 267 0.89 -16.09 -7.89
N ALA A 268 0.95 -14.77 -7.82
CA ALA A 268 1.42 -13.92 -8.92
C ALA A 268 2.95 -13.85 -8.92
N HIS A 269 3.54 -13.31 -10.00
CA HIS A 269 4.98 -13.05 -10.05
C HIS A 269 5.31 -11.72 -10.71
N VAL A 270 6.45 -11.15 -10.31
CA VAL A 270 7.09 -10.02 -11.00
C VAL A 270 8.58 -10.29 -11.18
N GLY A 271 9.19 -9.64 -12.18
CA GLY A 271 10.63 -9.77 -12.40
C GLY A 271 11.44 -8.92 -11.40
N PRO A 272 12.73 -9.24 -11.19
CA PRO A 272 13.62 -8.43 -10.37
C PRO A 272 13.64 -6.96 -10.78
N LYS A 273 13.56 -6.66 -12.09
CA LYS A 273 13.54 -5.28 -12.59
C LYS A 273 12.47 -4.40 -11.91
N THR A 274 11.26 -4.91 -11.71
CA THR A 274 10.16 -4.17 -11.06
C THR A 274 10.55 -3.75 -9.65
N LEU A 275 10.99 -4.72 -8.84
CA LEU A 275 11.48 -4.46 -7.48
C LEU A 275 12.66 -3.47 -7.49
N LEU A 276 13.61 -3.71 -8.38
CA LEU A 276 14.86 -2.94 -8.46
C LEU A 276 14.67 -1.50 -8.94
N THR A 277 13.66 -1.22 -9.76
CA THR A 277 13.25 0.13 -10.14
C THR A 277 12.67 0.85 -8.94
N ALA A 278 11.73 0.22 -8.23
CA ALA A 278 11.16 0.80 -7.02
C ALA A 278 12.28 1.15 -6.02
N LEU A 279 13.20 0.23 -5.75
CA LEU A 279 14.33 0.47 -4.84
C LEU A 279 15.29 1.60 -5.29
N LYS A 280 15.28 2.01 -6.56
CA LYS A 280 16.07 3.16 -7.04
C LYS A 280 15.35 4.48 -6.84
N GLU A 281 14.05 4.53 -7.14
CA GLU A 281 13.20 5.72 -6.92
C GLU A 281 13.21 6.15 -5.44
N GLU A 282 13.45 5.19 -4.53
CA GLU A 282 13.75 5.44 -3.11
C GLU A 282 14.93 6.37 -2.88
N ARG A 283 16.09 6.03 -3.47
CA ARG A 283 17.34 6.74 -3.27
C ARG A 283 17.34 8.13 -3.87
N GLU A 284 16.55 8.33 -4.91
CA GLU A 284 16.47 9.59 -5.67
C GLU A 284 15.38 10.52 -5.11
N SER A 285 14.53 10.05 -4.19
CA SER A 285 13.53 10.89 -3.53
C SER A 285 14.20 11.87 -2.54
N PRO A 286 13.98 13.19 -2.67
CA PRO A 286 14.66 14.21 -1.86
C PRO A 286 14.36 14.19 -0.35
N ASN A 287 13.46 13.33 0.12
CA ASN A 287 13.08 13.18 1.54
C ASN A 287 13.84 12.06 2.30
N SER A 288 14.90 11.47 1.74
CA SER A 288 15.66 10.36 2.37
C SER A 288 16.72 10.80 3.40
N THR A 289 16.53 11.92 4.11
CA THR A 289 17.39 12.27 5.25
C THR A 289 16.75 11.79 6.55
N THR A 290 17.10 10.56 6.94
CA THR A 290 16.85 10.01 8.27
C THR A 290 17.46 10.92 9.33
N SER A 291 16.62 11.64 10.07
CA SER A 291 17.02 12.32 11.30
C SER A 291 17.33 11.25 12.35
N THR A 292 18.62 10.93 12.47
CA THR A 292 19.15 10.19 13.60
C THR A 292 19.51 11.23 14.66
N ARG A 293 18.77 11.28 15.77
CA ARG A 293 19.25 11.65 17.10
C ARG A 293 18.24 11.24 18.16
#